data_AF-A0AAW8CGI2-F1
#
_entry.id   AF-A0AAW8CGI2-F1
#
_cell.length_a   1.000
_cell.length_b   1.000
_cell.length_c   1.000
_cell.angle_alpha   90.00
_cell.angle_beta   90.00
_cell.angle_gamma   90.00
#
_symmetry.space_group_name_H-M   'P 1'
#
loop_
_entity.id
_entity.type
_entity.pdbx_description
1 polymer ?
#
loop_
_entity_poly.entity_id
_entity_poly.type
_entity_poly.pdbx_seq_one_letter_code
_entity_poly.pdbx_strand_id
1 'polypeptide(L)'
;MKEITDLINKLIVYTKDNPLIVNDRSIQVLQKRKITLDEINDFETTYNLILPCDLKELWRCCGHFEVLGDMTFEIIPPNQIMSFSNELFEQLELDLFPNTLYVISEIAFGTGFGLYDITNQDSPNFAVTYADIFCENWQEEVIMTTLFEWIDEYFSLFWTKEYNVIFEEKLG
;
A
#
# COMPACT_ATOMS: atom_id res chain seq x y z
N MET A 1 9.04 -10.33 -2.70
CA MET A 1 9.56 -9.15 -1.98
C MET A 1 10.41 -8.27 -2.89
N LYS A 2 11.63 -8.71 -3.29
CA LYS A 2 12.50 -7.93 -4.19
C LYS A 2 11.89 -7.63 -5.57
N GLU A 3 11.19 -8.60 -6.16
CA GLU A 3 10.59 -8.46 -7.50
C GLU A 3 9.53 -7.35 -7.57
N ILE A 4 8.71 -7.20 -6.52
CA ILE A 4 7.64 -6.19 -6.46
C ILE A 4 8.20 -4.78 -6.27
N THR A 5 9.19 -4.61 -5.39
CA THR A 5 9.81 -3.30 -5.19
C THR A 5 10.65 -2.86 -6.38
N ASP A 6 11.28 -3.81 -7.10
CA ASP A 6 11.96 -3.54 -8.37
C ASP A 6 10.95 -3.10 -9.45
N LEU A 7 9.81 -3.81 -9.56
CA LEU A 7 8.70 -3.48 -10.45
C LEU A 7 8.17 -2.05 -10.22
N ILE A 8 7.84 -1.72 -8.97
CA ILE A 8 7.31 -0.39 -8.62
C ILE A 8 8.34 0.69 -8.95
N ASN A 9 9.63 0.46 -8.66
CA ASN A 9 10.68 1.43 -9.02
C ASN A 9 10.82 1.60 -10.54
N LYS A 10 10.73 0.53 -11.32
CA LYS A 10 10.70 0.63 -12.79
C LYS A 10 9.51 1.45 -13.26
N LEU A 11 8.32 1.22 -12.70
CA LEU A 11 7.12 2.00 -13.01
C LEU A 11 7.25 3.47 -12.63
N ILE A 12 7.81 3.79 -11.45
CA ILE A 12 8.07 5.18 -11.02
C ILE A 12 8.94 5.92 -12.05
N VAL A 13 9.98 5.26 -12.56
CA VAL A 13 10.87 5.87 -13.56
C VAL A 13 10.18 5.99 -14.91
N TYR A 14 9.54 4.91 -15.37
CA TYR A 14 8.99 4.81 -16.71
C TYR A 14 7.75 5.70 -16.90
N THR A 15 6.90 5.79 -15.86
CA THR A 15 5.61 6.50 -15.93
C THR A 15 5.65 7.92 -15.37
N LYS A 16 6.84 8.43 -15.03
CA LYS A 16 7.03 9.73 -14.36
C LYS A 16 6.27 10.87 -15.05
N ASP A 17 6.34 10.95 -16.37
CA ASP A 17 5.75 12.04 -17.14
C ASP A 17 4.46 11.63 -17.88
N ASN A 18 4.27 10.33 -18.13
CA ASN A 18 3.14 9.81 -18.89
C ASN A 18 2.68 8.45 -18.35
N PRO A 19 1.37 8.17 -18.29
CA PRO A 19 0.88 6.85 -17.93
C PRO A 19 1.34 5.79 -18.94
N LEU A 20 1.65 4.60 -18.44
CA LEU A 20 1.80 3.41 -19.27
C LEU A 20 0.40 2.92 -19.65
N ILE A 21 0.18 2.74 -20.96
CA ILE A 21 -1.06 2.18 -21.49
C ILE A 21 -0.82 0.73 -21.93
N VAL A 22 -1.63 -0.17 -21.39
CA VAL A 22 -1.67 -1.60 -21.73
C VAL A 22 -3.13 -2.03 -21.87
N ASN A 23 -3.53 -2.44 -23.07
CA ASN A 23 -4.90 -2.88 -23.39
C ASN A 23 -5.99 -1.92 -22.92
N ASP A 24 -5.88 -0.66 -23.32
CA ASP A 24 -6.81 0.42 -22.96
C ASP A 24 -6.89 0.76 -21.46
N ARG A 25 -6.08 0.11 -20.62
CA ARG A 25 -5.91 0.47 -19.22
C ARG A 25 -4.69 1.34 -19.05
N SER A 26 -4.84 2.37 -18.22
CA SER A 26 -3.75 3.29 -17.89
C SER A 26 -3.23 3.01 -16.49
N ILE A 27 -1.91 3.05 -16.34
CA ILE A 27 -1.26 3.00 -15.04
C ILE A 27 -0.13 4.01 -14.98
N GLN A 28 -0.09 4.78 -13.91
CA GLN A 28 0.97 5.71 -13.60
C GLN A 28 1.34 5.57 -12.14
N VAL A 29 2.63 5.51 -11.84
CA VAL A 29 3.14 5.45 -10.47
C VAL A 29 3.96 6.70 -10.21
N LEU A 30 3.49 7.53 -9.28
CA LEU A 30 4.12 8.81 -8.96
C LEU A 30 4.78 8.73 -7.59
N GLN A 31 6.11 8.78 -7.56
CA GLN A 31 6.86 8.95 -6.31
C GLN A 31 6.83 10.40 -5.87
N LYS A 32 6.16 10.68 -4.75
CA LYS A 32 6.07 12.02 -4.15
C LYS A 32 7.37 12.40 -3.45
N ARG A 33 7.97 11.46 -2.70
CA ARG A 33 9.27 11.65 -2.05
C ARG A 33 9.93 10.33 -1.66
N LYS A 34 11.23 10.37 -1.37
CA LYS A 34 11.92 9.27 -0.67
C LYS A 34 11.58 9.30 0.82
N ILE A 35 11.59 8.12 1.43
CA ILE A 35 11.46 7.91 2.88
C ILE A 35 12.81 7.41 3.37
N THR A 36 13.31 8.02 4.44
CA THR A 36 14.62 7.67 5.02
C THR A 36 14.48 6.55 6.04
N LEU A 37 15.59 5.85 6.34
CA LEU A 37 15.62 4.87 7.41
C LEU A 37 15.37 5.53 8.77
N ASP A 38 15.87 6.75 8.97
CA ASP A 38 15.67 7.52 10.20
C ASP A 38 14.18 7.81 10.41
N GLU A 39 13.43 8.23 9.38
CA GLU A 39 11.98 8.42 9.49
C GLU A 39 11.23 7.16 9.92
N ILE A 40 11.66 5.98 9.43
CA ILE A 40 11.06 4.69 9.79
C ILE A 40 11.38 4.36 11.26
N ASN A 41 12.64 4.52 11.67
CA ASN A 41 13.09 4.24 13.04
C ASN A 41 12.48 5.22 14.05
N ASP A 42 12.36 6.50 13.69
CA ASP A 42 11.74 7.53 14.49
C ASP A 42 10.27 7.21 14.72
N PHE A 43 9.56 6.69 13.71
CA PHE A 43 8.18 6.23 13.85
C PHE A 43 8.06 5.06 14.83
N GLU A 44 8.86 3.99 14.67
CA GLU A 44 8.87 2.84 15.59
C GLU A 44 9.18 3.28 17.03
N THR A 45 10.15 4.19 17.20
CA THR A 45 10.54 4.72 18.51
C THR A 45 9.45 5.59 19.14
N THR A 46 8.85 6.49 18.36
CA THR A 46 7.82 7.43 18.82
C THR A 46 6.59 6.69 19.33
N TYR A 47 6.16 5.64 18.63
CA TYR A 47 4.94 4.90 18.95
C TYR A 47 5.19 3.58 19.66
N ASN A 48 6.45 3.29 20.01
CA ASN A 48 6.87 2.07 20.70
C ASN A 48 6.29 0.79 20.06
N LEU A 49 6.44 0.68 18.74
CA LEU A 49 5.95 -0.43 17.93
C LEU A 49 7.03 -0.97 16.99
N ILE A 50 6.81 -2.18 16.48
CA ILE A 50 7.64 -2.77 15.43
C ILE A 50 6.79 -2.79 14.16
N LEU A 51 7.26 -2.09 13.13
CA LEU A 51 6.60 -2.06 11.82
C LEU A 51 6.79 -3.40 11.09
N PRO A 52 5.79 -3.83 10.32
CA PRO A 52 5.89 -4.95 9.39
C PRO A 52 7.10 -4.83 8.45
N CYS A 53 7.78 -5.94 8.20
CA CYS A 53 9.00 -5.96 7.39
C CYS A 53 8.77 -5.55 5.93
N ASP A 54 7.66 -6.00 5.34
CA ASP A 54 7.26 -5.68 3.96
C ASP A 54 6.91 -4.21 3.77
N LEU A 55 6.24 -3.57 4.75
CA LEU A 55 6.00 -2.12 4.75
C LEU A 55 7.32 -1.33 4.81
N LYS A 56 8.22 -1.71 5.73
CA LYS A 56 9.55 -1.09 5.83
C LYS A 56 10.33 -1.24 4.54
N GLU A 57 10.31 -2.42 3.92
CA GLU A 57 10.96 -2.67 2.64
C GLU A 57 10.36 -1.82 1.52
N LEU A 58 9.02 -1.75 1.43
CA LEU A 58 8.32 -0.96 0.43
C LEU A 58 8.69 0.53 0.54
N TRP A 59 8.62 1.12 1.73
CA TRP A 59 9.01 2.52 1.93
C TRP A 59 10.48 2.78 1.63
N ARG A 60 11.37 1.88 2.06
CA ARG A 60 12.81 2.07 1.85
C ARG A 60 13.18 2.00 0.37
N CYS A 61 12.50 1.15 -0.39
CA CYS A 61 12.76 0.97 -1.82
C CYS A 61 12.02 2.00 -2.69
N CYS A 62 10.74 2.22 -2.42
CA CYS A 62 9.84 2.95 -3.31
C CYS A 62 9.45 4.34 -2.76
N GLY A 63 9.74 4.64 -1.50
CA GLY A 63 9.36 5.89 -0.86
C GLY A 63 7.85 6.04 -0.69
N HIS A 64 7.42 7.30 -0.64
CA HIS A 64 6.02 7.70 -0.71
C HIS A 64 5.61 7.77 -2.17
N PHE A 65 4.61 6.98 -2.56
CA PHE A 65 4.10 6.98 -3.92
C PHE A 65 2.59 6.73 -3.97
N GLU A 66 1.99 7.11 -5.09
CA GLU A 66 0.62 6.79 -5.45
C GLU A 66 0.58 6.09 -6.81
N VAL A 67 -0.41 5.23 -6.99
CA VAL A 67 -0.77 4.61 -8.26
C VAL A 67 -2.03 5.29 -8.77
N LEU A 68 -1.96 5.80 -9.99
CA LEU A 68 -3.07 6.41 -10.73
C LEU A 68 -3.46 5.51 -11.90
N GLY A 69 -4.75 5.37 -12.16
CA GLY A 69 -5.27 4.52 -13.22
C GLY A 69 -6.75 4.18 -13.01
N ASP A 70 -7.18 3.04 -13.54
CA ASP A 70 -8.56 2.55 -13.39
C ASP A 70 -8.90 2.21 -11.94
N MET A 71 -7.88 1.82 -11.16
CA MET A 71 -7.93 1.84 -9.71
C MET A 71 -6.76 2.67 -9.22
N THR A 72 -6.99 3.39 -8.14
CA THR A 72 -5.99 4.25 -7.49
C THR A 72 -5.69 3.72 -6.11
N PHE A 73 -4.48 3.99 -5.62
CA PHE A 73 -4.17 3.90 -4.20
C PHE A 73 -2.91 4.72 -3.89
N GLU A 74 -2.76 5.14 -2.64
CA GLU A 74 -1.55 5.80 -2.15
C GLU A 74 -0.97 5.04 -0.96
N ILE A 75 0.36 4.84 -0.95
CA ILE A 75 1.07 4.33 0.22
C ILE A 75 1.37 5.50 1.15
N ILE A 76 0.72 5.53 2.31
CA ILE A 76 0.87 6.59 3.32
C ILE A 76 2.30 6.55 3.89
N PRO A 77 3.03 7.67 3.96
CA PRO A 77 4.35 7.71 4.60
C PRO A 77 4.26 7.72 6.14
N PRO A 78 5.32 7.33 6.87
CA PRO A 78 5.30 7.20 8.33
C PRO A 78 4.76 8.45 9.05
N ASN A 79 5.20 9.64 8.63
CA ASN A 79 4.82 10.90 9.26
C ASN A 79 3.35 11.31 9.07
N GLN A 80 2.58 10.56 8.25
CA GLN A 80 1.17 10.81 7.98
C GLN A 80 0.23 9.72 8.51
N ILE A 81 0.76 8.57 8.97
CA ILE A 81 -0.08 7.44 9.43
C ILE A 81 -1.00 7.87 10.57
N MET A 82 -0.48 8.57 11.58
CA MET A 82 -1.29 8.96 12.74
C MET A 82 -2.40 9.94 12.33
N SER A 83 -2.09 10.96 11.52
CA SER A 83 -3.11 11.90 11.05
C SER A 83 -4.17 11.21 10.21
N PHE A 84 -3.76 10.30 9.31
CA PHE A 84 -4.69 9.55 8.46
C PHE A 84 -5.58 8.60 9.28
N SER A 85 -4.98 7.91 10.25
CA SER A 85 -5.71 7.02 11.15
C SER A 85 -6.74 7.81 11.96
N ASN A 86 -6.36 8.97 12.51
CA ASN A 86 -7.29 9.85 13.24
C ASN A 86 -8.48 10.32 12.39
N GLU A 87 -8.25 10.69 11.13
CA GLU A 87 -9.33 11.11 10.23
C GLU A 87 -10.36 9.99 9.96
N LEU A 88 -9.90 8.74 9.85
CA LEU A 88 -10.78 7.58 9.73
C LEU A 88 -11.48 7.26 11.05
N PHE A 89 -10.75 7.34 12.16
CA PHE A 89 -11.24 7.07 13.51
C PHE A 89 -12.28 8.05 14.02
N GLU A 90 -12.15 9.34 13.70
CA GLU A 90 -13.17 10.35 14.04
C GLU A 90 -14.51 10.03 13.38
N GLN A 91 -14.51 9.41 12.19
CA GLN A 91 -15.73 8.98 11.51
C GLN A 91 -16.33 7.70 12.11
N LEU A 92 -15.49 6.88 12.74
CA LEU A 92 -15.85 5.57 13.28
C LEU A 92 -16.05 5.57 14.80
N GLU A 93 -15.81 6.69 15.49
CA GLU A 93 -15.80 6.81 16.96
C GLU A 93 -14.91 5.77 17.68
N LEU A 94 -13.82 5.35 17.03
CA LEU A 94 -12.92 4.27 17.46
C LEU A 94 -11.47 4.76 17.46
N ASP A 95 -10.64 4.33 18.42
CA ASP A 95 -9.20 4.59 18.40
C ASP A 95 -8.45 3.26 18.39
N LEU A 96 -8.02 2.82 17.20
CA LEU A 96 -7.31 1.54 17.03
C LEU A 96 -5.80 1.72 16.92
N PHE A 97 -5.30 2.94 16.83
CA PHE A 97 -3.85 3.17 16.78
C PHE A 97 -3.23 3.04 18.18
N PRO A 98 -2.01 2.48 18.33
CA PRO A 98 -1.13 1.94 17.30
C PRO A 98 -1.35 0.45 16.98
N ASN A 99 -2.38 -0.19 17.54
CA ASN A 99 -2.66 -1.61 17.34
C ASN A 99 -3.08 -1.92 15.89
N THR A 100 -3.67 -0.95 15.20
CA THR A 100 -3.96 -0.98 13.77
C THR A 100 -3.31 0.21 13.09
N LEU A 101 -2.61 -0.04 11.97
CA LEU A 101 -2.01 1.01 11.15
C LEU A 101 -2.67 1.05 9.78
N TYR A 102 -3.30 2.16 9.43
CA TYR A 102 -3.73 2.41 8.06
C TYR A 102 -2.57 2.95 7.23
N VAL A 103 -2.23 2.22 6.17
CA VAL A 103 -1.01 2.43 5.38
C VAL A 103 -1.28 2.60 3.89
N ILE A 104 -2.50 2.30 3.45
CA ILE A 104 -2.95 2.58 2.08
C ILE A 104 -4.25 3.38 2.13
N SER A 105 -4.29 4.50 1.42
CA SER A 105 -5.50 5.28 1.17
C SER A 105 -6.04 5.06 -0.25
N GLU A 106 -7.31 5.39 -0.41
CA GLU A 106 -7.97 5.60 -1.71
C GLU A 106 -8.10 4.39 -2.63
N ILE A 107 -8.15 3.17 -2.09
CA ILE A 107 -8.36 1.97 -2.91
C ILE A 107 -9.72 2.07 -3.61
N ALA A 108 -9.73 1.83 -4.93
CA ALA A 108 -10.94 1.81 -5.76
C ALA A 108 -11.85 3.05 -5.58
N PHE A 109 -11.32 4.25 -5.92
CA PHE A 109 -12.04 5.53 -5.85
C PHE A 109 -12.44 5.93 -4.43
N GLY A 110 -11.59 5.66 -3.43
CA GLY A 110 -11.85 6.08 -2.06
C GLY A 110 -12.75 5.15 -1.26
N THR A 111 -13.01 3.93 -1.75
CA THR A 111 -13.92 2.98 -1.08
C THR A 111 -13.20 2.03 -0.13
N GLY A 112 -11.91 1.78 -0.36
CA GLY A 112 -11.11 0.86 0.45
C GLY A 112 -9.86 1.46 1.06
N PHE A 113 -9.37 0.79 2.10
CA PHE A 113 -8.18 1.15 2.87
C PHE A 113 -7.35 -0.10 3.14
N GLY A 114 -6.03 0.05 3.09
CA GLY A 114 -5.08 -1.01 3.48
C GLY A 114 -4.61 -0.78 4.90
N LEU A 115 -4.68 -1.82 5.74
CA LEU A 115 -4.32 -1.75 7.14
C LEU A 115 -3.46 -2.93 7.59
N TYR A 116 -2.72 -2.72 8.67
CA TYR A 116 -2.04 -3.77 9.41
C TYR A 116 -2.64 -3.95 10.79
N ASP A 117 -2.80 -5.20 11.21
CA ASP A 117 -2.94 -5.59 12.62
C ASP A 117 -1.55 -5.78 13.24
N ILE A 118 -1.14 -4.84 14.09
CA ILE A 118 0.16 -4.85 14.76
C ILE A 118 0.19 -5.82 15.94
N THR A 119 -0.97 -6.25 16.43
CA THR A 119 -1.07 -7.15 17.59
C THR A 119 -0.74 -8.60 17.22
N ASN A 120 -0.78 -8.95 15.93
CA ASN A 120 -0.52 -10.28 15.42
C ASN A 120 0.58 -10.26 14.35
N GLN A 121 1.84 -10.44 14.76
CA GLN A 121 3.00 -10.42 13.84
C GLN A 121 3.46 -11.81 13.37
N ASP A 122 2.85 -12.89 13.88
CA ASP A 122 3.24 -14.27 13.58
C ASP A 122 2.49 -14.87 12.38
N SER A 123 1.49 -14.16 11.85
CA SER A 123 0.71 -14.53 10.66
C SER A 123 0.67 -13.38 9.66
N PRO A 124 0.18 -13.59 8.42
CA PRO A 124 -0.19 -12.47 7.56
C PRO A 124 -1.12 -11.55 8.34
N ASN A 125 -0.81 -10.27 8.34
CA ASN A 125 -1.44 -9.27 9.20
C ASN A 125 -1.77 -7.98 8.47
N PHE A 126 -1.61 -7.98 7.14
CA PHE A 126 -2.09 -6.93 6.26
C PHE A 126 -3.46 -7.32 5.71
N ALA A 127 -4.33 -6.35 5.52
CA ALA A 127 -5.53 -6.56 4.73
C ALA A 127 -6.07 -5.27 4.12
N VAL A 128 -7.00 -5.45 3.17
CA VAL A 128 -7.82 -4.37 2.64
C VAL A 128 -9.23 -4.49 3.17
N THR A 129 -9.72 -3.39 3.73
CA THR A 129 -11.10 -3.23 4.20
C THR A 129 -11.79 -2.13 3.42
N TYR A 130 -13.11 -2.05 3.52
CA TYR A 130 -13.94 -1.06 2.86
C TYR A 130 -14.75 -0.28 3.88
N ALA A 131 -15.18 0.92 3.51
CA ALA A 131 -15.89 1.84 4.42
C ALA A 131 -17.21 1.27 5.00
N ASP A 132 -17.77 0.22 4.39
CA ASP A 132 -18.97 -0.48 4.84
C ASP A 132 -18.70 -1.62 5.84
N ILE A 133 -17.44 -1.98 6.07
CA ILE A 133 -17.05 -3.03 7.03
C ILE A 133 -16.59 -2.39 8.35
N PHE A 134 -17.43 -2.54 9.38
CA PHE A 134 -17.12 -2.08 10.74
C PHE A 134 -15.90 -2.82 11.33
N CYS A 135 -15.13 -2.15 12.18
CA CYS A 135 -13.87 -2.72 12.68
C CYS A 135 -14.05 -3.96 13.54
N GLU A 136 -15.19 -4.08 14.23
CA GLU A 136 -15.53 -5.27 15.02
C GLU A 136 -15.66 -6.52 14.16
N ASN A 137 -15.99 -6.35 12.87
CA ASN A 137 -16.22 -7.44 11.94
C ASN A 137 -14.99 -7.80 11.10
N TRP A 138 -13.88 -7.03 11.18
CA TRP A 138 -12.73 -7.29 10.32
C TRP A 138 -12.15 -8.70 10.48
N GLN A 139 -12.17 -9.24 11.70
CA GLN A 139 -11.68 -10.61 11.95
C GLN A 139 -12.49 -11.69 11.20
N GLU A 140 -13.76 -11.41 10.88
CA GLU A 140 -14.66 -12.36 10.23
C GLU A 140 -14.84 -12.07 8.73
N GLU A 141 -14.74 -10.80 8.34
CA GLU A 141 -15.08 -10.33 7.00
C GLU A 141 -13.87 -9.96 6.13
N VAL A 142 -12.67 -9.83 6.73
CA VAL A 142 -11.48 -9.39 6.01
C VAL A 142 -10.47 -10.54 5.87
N ILE A 143 -9.93 -10.70 4.66
CA ILE A 143 -8.91 -11.71 4.34
C ILE A 143 -7.53 -11.14 4.65
N MET A 144 -6.87 -11.73 5.64
CA MET A 144 -5.48 -11.40 5.97
C MET A 144 -4.51 -11.98 4.94
N THR A 145 -3.56 -11.15 4.51
CA THR A 145 -2.50 -11.45 3.55
C THR A 145 -1.25 -10.65 3.91
N THR A 146 -0.24 -10.63 3.04
CA THR A 146 0.91 -9.73 3.14
C THR A 146 0.70 -8.53 2.22
N LEU A 147 1.34 -7.40 2.52
CA LEU A 147 1.23 -6.22 1.65
C LEU A 147 1.74 -6.53 0.24
N PHE A 148 2.78 -7.34 0.14
CA PHE A 148 3.35 -7.74 -1.14
C PHE A 148 2.46 -8.69 -1.93
N GLU A 149 1.81 -9.67 -1.31
CA GLU A 149 0.81 -10.50 -2.01
C GLU A 149 -0.35 -9.64 -2.52
N TRP A 150 -0.87 -8.74 -1.68
CA TRP A 150 -1.94 -7.84 -2.11
C TRP A 150 -1.51 -6.91 -3.26
N ILE A 151 -0.32 -6.32 -3.20
CA ILE A 151 0.21 -5.49 -4.28
C ILE A 151 0.36 -6.31 -5.56
N ASP A 152 0.89 -7.53 -5.49
CA ASP A 152 1.04 -8.42 -6.66
C ASP A 152 -0.31 -8.74 -7.29
N GLU A 153 -1.29 -9.12 -6.47
CA GLU A 153 -2.67 -9.38 -6.91
C GLU A 153 -3.29 -8.13 -7.54
N TYR A 154 -3.18 -6.97 -6.90
CA TYR A 154 -3.69 -5.70 -7.41
C TYR A 154 -3.17 -5.42 -8.82
N PHE A 155 -1.86 -5.55 -8.97
CA PHE A 155 -1.17 -5.30 -10.21
C PHE A 155 -1.51 -6.37 -11.27
N SER A 156 -1.71 -7.63 -10.87
CA SER A 156 -2.22 -8.71 -11.74
C SER A 156 -3.60 -8.42 -12.34
N LEU A 157 -4.42 -7.58 -11.72
CA LEU A 157 -5.71 -7.18 -12.31
C LEU A 157 -5.51 -6.41 -13.61
N PHE A 158 -4.38 -5.72 -13.77
CA PHE A 158 -4.04 -4.96 -14.97
C PHE A 158 -3.33 -5.82 -16.04
N TRP A 159 -2.89 -7.04 -15.72
CA TRP A 159 -2.16 -7.90 -16.65
C TRP A 159 -2.46 -9.39 -16.51
N THR A 160 -2.70 -10.06 -17.64
CA THR A 160 -2.74 -11.52 -17.73
C THR A 160 -1.33 -12.05 -18.01
N LYS A 161 -1.11 -13.36 -17.87
CA LYS A 161 0.18 -14.01 -18.22
C LYS A 161 0.68 -13.68 -19.64
N GLU A 162 -0.21 -13.38 -20.58
CA GLU A 162 0.19 -12.98 -21.94
C GLU A 162 0.70 -11.53 -22.01
N TYR A 163 0.27 -10.67 -21.09
CA TYR A 163 0.66 -9.25 -21.05
C TYR A 163 1.93 -8.98 -20.23
N ASN A 164 2.33 -9.92 -19.37
CA ASN A 164 3.63 -9.87 -18.68
C ASN A 164 4.80 -9.75 -19.66
N VAL A 165 4.71 -10.40 -20.83
CA VAL A 165 5.76 -10.34 -21.86
C VAL A 165 5.88 -8.93 -22.45
N ILE A 166 4.77 -8.30 -22.83
CA ILE A 166 4.76 -6.92 -23.39
C ILE A 166 5.26 -5.93 -22.34
N PHE A 167 4.96 -6.18 -21.08
CA PHE A 167 5.34 -5.35 -19.97
C PHE A 167 6.84 -5.46 -19.65
N GLU A 168 7.38 -6.69 -19.59
CA GLU A 168 8.82 -6.94 -19.46
C GLU A 168 9.60 -6.32 -20.62
N GLU A 169 9.09 -6.41 -21.86
CA GLU A 169 9.69 -5.74 -23.02
C GLU A 169 9.71 -4.21 -22.90
N LYS A 170 8.63 -3.61 -22.37
CA LYS A 170 8.54 -2.15 -22.19
C LYS A 170 9.38 -1.64 -21.03
N LEU A 171 9.56 -2.44 -19.97
CA LEU A 171 10.24 -2.00 -18.74
C LEU A 171 11.71 -2.40 -18.63
N GLY A 172 12.23 -3.30 -19.47
CA GLY A 172 13.66 -3.63 -19.59
C GLY A 172 14.36 -3.93 -18.27
#